data_AF-A0A4S3TMU0-F1
#
_entry.id   AF-A0A4S3TMU0-F1
#
_cell.length_a   1.000
_cell.length_b   1.000
_cell.length_c   1.000
_cell.angle_alpha   90.00
_cell.angle_beta   90.00
_cell.angle_gamma   90.00
#
_symmetry.space_group_name_H-M   'P 1'
#
loop_
_entity.id
_entity.type
_entity.pdbx_description
1 polymer ?
#
loop_
_entity_poly.entity_id
_entity_poly.type
_entity_poly.pdbx_seq_one_letter_code
_entity_poly.pdbx_strand_id
1 'polypeptide(L)' 'MSKAPTRVLKQGRVTIPAEVRRDLGIEHGDYVVIDVKPLGGDSDD' A
#
# COMPACT_ATOMS: atom_id res chain seq x y z
N MET A 1 1.88 13.38 -1.46
CA MET A 1 2.31 11.99 -1.72
C MET A 1 1.96 11.17 -0.49
N SER A 2 0.76 10.58 -0.45
CA SER A 2 0.30 9.80 0.70
C SER A 2 1.00 8.43 0.68
N LYS A 3 1.81 8.14 1.70
CA LYS A 3 2.46 6.84 1.90
C LYS A 3 1.94 6.24 3.19
N ALA A 4 1.48 4.99 3.15
CA ALA A 4 1.02 4.29 4.34
C ALA A 4 1.61 2.88 4.38
N PRO A 5 2.27 2.50 5.49
CA PRO A 5 2.70 1.12 5.68
C PRO A 5 1.47 0.21 5.79
N THR A 6 1.50 -0.92 5.09
CA THR A 6 0.42 -1.92 5.17
C THR A 6 1.01 -3.32 5.19
N ARG A 7 0.34 -4.24 5.86
CA ARG A 7 0.77 -5.63 5.93
C ARG A 7 0.28 -6.37 4.69
N VAL A 8 1.18 -7.13 4.07
CA VAL A 8 0.80 -8.08 3.03
C VAL A 8 0.02 -9.23 3.67
N LEU A 9 -1.20 -9.44 3.20
CA LEU A 9 -2.10 -10.53 3.59
C LEU A 9 -1.83 -11.77 2.72
N LYS A 10 -2.63 -12.83 2.92
CA LYS A 10 -2.52 -14.06 2.13
C LYS A 10 -2.62 -13.74 0.63
N GLN A 11 -1.87 -14.51 -0.18
CA GLN A 11 -1.85 -14.40 -1.64
C GLN A 11 -1.41 -13.01 -2.15
N GLY A 12 -0.57 -12.29 -1.40
CA GLY A 12 -0.03 -11.00 -1.84
C GLY A 12 -1.03 -9.84 -1.80
N ARG A 13 -2.19 -10.02 -1.17
CA ARG A 13 -3.19 -8.94 -1.07
C ARG A 13 -2.73 -7.85 -0.10
N VAL A 14 -2.96 -6.60 -0.46
CA VAL A 14 -2.78 -5.45 0.42
C VAL A 14 -4.07 -4.66 0.49
N THR A 15 -4.34 -4.08 1.67
CA THR A 15 -5.48 -3.18 1.85
C THR A 15 -4.97 -1.75 1.85
N ILE A 16 -5.49 -0.93 0.94
CA ILE A 16 -5.29 0.53 0.98
C ILE A 16 -6.20 1.08 2.10
N PRO A 17 -5.67 1.73 3.15
CA PRO A 17 -6.48 2.28 4.24
C PRO A 17 -7.54 3.27 3.76
N ALA A 18 -8.65 3.39 4.49
CA ALA A 18 -9.78 4.24 4.09
C ALA A 18 -9.39 5.71 3.94
N GLU A 19 -8.53 6.23 4.81
CA GLU A 19 -8.00 7.59 4.76
C GLU A 19 -7.22 7.82 3.46
N VAL A 20 -6.29 6.92 3.12
CA VAL A 20 -5.51 7.01 1.88
C VAL A 20 -6.41 6.97 0.63
N ARG A 21 -7.45 6.12 0.62
CA ARG A 21 -8.40 6.10 -0.51
C ARG A 21 -9.16 7.42 -0.64
N ARG A 22 -9.59 8.02 0.46
CA ARG A 22 -10.31 9.32 0.45
C ARG A 22 -9.38 10.45 0.01
N ASP A 23 -8.17 10.50 0.55
CA ASP A 23 -7.20 11.55 0.24
C ASP A 23 -6.74 11.51 -1.23
N LEU A 24 -6.67 10.31 -1.81
CA LEU A 24 -6.29 10.10 -3.21
C LEU A 24 -7.49 10.01 -4.17
N GLY A 25 -8.72 10.06 -3.67
CA GLY A 25 -9.94 9.94 -4.49
C GLY A 25 -10.06 8.60 -5.23
N ILE A 26 -9.62 7.49 -4.62
CA ILE A 26 -9.66 6.16 -5.23
C ILE A 26 -11.05 5.55 -5.05
N GLU A 27 -11.67 5.20 -6.17
CA GLU A 27 -13.02 4.64 -6.24
C GLU A 27 -13.03 3.21 -6.83
N HIS A 28 -14.21 2.58 -6.80
CA HIS A 28 -14.37 1.25 -7.37
C HIS A 28 -14.29 1.30 -8.90
N GLY A 29 -13.39 0.52 -9.50
CA GLY A 29 -13.17 0.47 -10.94
C GLY A 29 -11.91 1.20 -11.40
N ASP A 30 -11.28 1.97 -10.51
CA ASP A 30 -10.04 2.68 -10.82
C ASP A 30 -8.85 1.73 -10.97
N TYR A 31 -7.99 2.05 -11.94
CA TYR A 31 -6.66 1.48 -12.05
C TYR A 31 -5.67 2.34 -11.27
N VAL A 32 -4.80 1.70 -10.48
CA VAL A 32 -3.78 2.38 -9.68
C VAL A 32 -2.40 1.77 -9.91
N VAL A 33 -1.36 2.61 -9.80
CA VAL A 33 0.04 2.17 -9.75
C VAL A 33 0.47 2.15 -8.28
N ILE A 34 1.05 1.03 -7.84
CA ILE A 34 1.51 0.85 -6.46
C ILE A 34 3.03 0.69 -6.47
N ASP A 35 3.73 1.61 -5.80
CA ASP A 35 5.15 1.49 -5.51
C ASP A 35 5.34 0.87 -4.13
N VAL A 36 6.00 -0.29 -4.05
CA VAL A 36 6.13 -1.11 -2.85
C VAL A 36 7.58 -1.11 -2.37
N LYS A 37 7.79 -0.65 -1.13
CA LYS A 37 9.08 -0.74 -0.43
C LYS A 37 8.94 -1.62 0.83
N PRO A 38 9.69 -2.74 0.95
CA PRO A 38 9.75 -3.51 2.19
C PRO A 38 10.19 -2.63 3.37
N LEU A 39 9.57 -2.81 4.53
CA LEU A 39 9.82 -2.02 5.74
C LEU A 39 10.62 -2.76 6.82
N GLY A 40 11.04 -3.99 6.53
CA GLY A 40 11.88 -4.80 7.39
C GLY A 40 12.73 -5.72 6.52
N GLY A 41 14.02 -5.45 6.51
CA GLY A 41 14.99 -6.09 5.61
C GLY A 41 16.30 -5.30 5.51
N ASP A 42 16.69 -4.57 6.55
CA ASP A 42 18.11 -4.36 6.80
C ASP A 42 18.52 -5.58 7.63
N SER A 43 18.85 -6.68 6.92
CA SER A 43 19.91 -7.52 7.44
C SER A 43 21.16 -6.67 7.27
N ASP A 44 21.56 -5.97 8.33
CA ASP A 44 22.93 -5.49 8.49
C ASP A 44 23.85 -6.69 8.20
N ASP A 45 24.57 -6.62 7.08
CA ASP A 45 25.75 -7.44 6.78
C ASP A 45 26.94 -6.48 6.57
#